data_AF-A0A7C5H3A7-F1
#
_entry.id   AF-A0A7C5H3A7-F1
#
_cell.length_a   1.000
_cell.length_b   1.000
_cell.length_c   1.000
_cell.angle_alpha   90.00
_cell.angle_beta   90.00
_cell.angle_gamma   90.00
#
_symmetry.space_group_name_H-M   'P 1'
#
loop_
_entity.id
_entity.type
_entity.pdbx_description
1 polymer ?
#
loop_
_entity_poly.entity_id
_entity_poly.type
_entity_poly.pdbx_seq_one_letter_code
_entity_poly.pdbx_strand_id
1 'polypeptide(L)'
;RRTADEVGHDIYVVHADHISIKKGDDEDLRSTRELIKHQIDAGFTSFAIDASHLFDFKGRDLREELADNIRCTTEMAHFINDNMGDRSFGLEVEVGEIGKTDESGRVLTTPEEAVTFLGALKENGVNPNLLAIANGSAHGNTIDENGKVIPQVSIDIQQTVRVARAIREAGFDVSIAQHGITGTPRDLINLHFPKGDILKGNVGTHWQNIYYDVIKIFEPELYADMREYVLQRFGEKNRGKPEEVIFVKNAKHAFKPFLERNRKLGGDTLSAMEAMAYAEAKLYFRAFSSEGTASIVREHLENS
;
A
#
# COMPACT_ATOMS: atom_id res chain seq x y z
N ARG A 1 11.73 10.93 -12.02
CA ARG A 1 12.61 11.16 -13.18
C ARG A 1 14.07 11.36 -12.76
N ARG A 2 14.49 12.51 -12.22
CA ARG A 2 15.92 12.74 -11.85
C ARG A 2 16.60 11.58 -11.13
N THR A 3 16.04 11.09 -10.02
CA THR A 3 16.61 9.97 -9.27
C THR A 3 16.68 8.68 -10.10
N ALA A 4 15.69 8.43 -10.95
CA ALA A 4 15.67 7.27 -11.84
C ALA A 4 16.78 7.38 -12.90
N ASP A 5 16.99 8.58 -13.46
CA ASP A 5 18.09 8.85 -14.39
C ASP A 5 19.47 8.67 -13.70
N GLU A 6 19.62 9.15 -12.46
CA GLU A 6 20.85 9.04 -11.66
C GLU A 6 21.25 7.58 -11.38
N VAL A 7 20.27 6.70 -11.16
CA VAL A 7 20.51 5.26 -10.92
C VAL A 7 20.43 4.39 -12.19
N GLY A 8 20.20 5.01 -13.35
CA GLY A 8 20.15 4.30 -14.63
C GLY A 8 18.89 3.45 -14.85
N HIS A 9 17.76 3.83 -14.24
CA HIS A 9 16.45 3.20 -14.45
C HIS A 9 15.53 4.10 -15.29
N ASP A 10 15.26 3.67 -16.51
CA ASP A 10 14.39 4.33 -17.49
C ASP A 10 12.90 3.96 -17.34
N ILE A 11 12.61 2.79 -16.77
CA ILE A 11 11.24 2.28 -16.56
C ILE A 11 10.90 2.35 -15.07
N TYR A 12 9.86 3.11 -14.74
CA TYR A 12 9.29 3.19 -13.40
C TYR A 12 7.83 3.61 -13.45
N VAL A 13 7.09 3.33 -12.37
CA VAL A 13 5.72 3.80 -12.17
C VAL A 13 5.68 4.72 -10.96
N VAL A 14 4.93 5.82 -11.06
CA VAL A 14 4.58 6.65 -9.91
C VAL A 14 3.14 6.32 -9.54
N HIS A 15 2.98 5.65 -8.41
CA HIS A 15 1.70 5.12 -7.93
C HIS A 15 1.11 6.00 -6.82
N ALA A 16 -0.14 6.42 -7.00
CA ALA A 16 -0.94 7.12 -6.00
C ALA A 16 -1.65 6.09 -5.13
N ASP A 17 -0.99 5.68 -4.06
CA ASP A 17 -1.48 4.70 -3.08
C ASP A 17 -2.56 5.34 -2.17
N HIS A 18 -3.60 4.58 -1.79
CA HIS A 18 -4.69 4.98 -0.88
C HIS A 18 -5.30 6.37 -1.15
N ILE A 19 -5.91 6.54 -2.33
CA ILE A 19 -6.83 7.65 -2.58
C ILE A 19 -8.13 7.36 -1.81
N SER A 20 -8.10 7.69 -0.52
CA SER A 20 -9.11 7.29 0.46
C SER A 20 -10.37 8.17 0.38
N ILE A 21 -11.52 7.53 0.19
CA ILE A 21 -12.85 8.11 0.22
C ILE A 21 -13.53 7.60 1.49
N LYS A 22 -13.82 8.50 2.43
CA LYS A 22 -14.22 8.13 3.79
C LYS A 22 -15.70 8.32 4.07
N LYS A 23 -16.30 9.30 3.43
CA LYS A 23 -17.70 9.68 3.60
C LYS A 23 -18.51 9.44 2.34
N GLY A 24 -17.89 9.58 1.16
CA GLY A 24 -18.59 9.40 -0.12
C GLY A 24 -19.64 10.49 -0.40
N ASP A 25 -19.60 11.60 0.34
CA ASP A 25 -20.42 12.79 0.10
C ASP A 25 -19.78 13.72 -0.96
N ASP A 26 -20.54 14.71 -1.42
CA ASP A 26 -20.10 15.61 -2.51
C ASP A 26 -18.85 16.43 -2.17
N GLU A 27 -18.59 16.69 -0.88
CA GLU A 27 -17.39 17.41 -0.45
C GLU A 27 -16.16 16.49 -0.52
N ASP A 28 -16.29 15.27 0.01
CA ASP A 28 -15.26 14.23 -0.01
C ASP A 28 -14.85 13.88 -1.44
N LEU A 29 -15.85 13.62 -2.31
CA LEU A 29 -15.61 13.29 -3.71
C LEU A 29 -14.99 14.45 -4.50
N ARG A 30 -15.36 15.70 -4.20
CA ARG A 30 -14.75 16.87 -4.84
C ARG A 30 -13.29 17.04 -4.44
N SER A 31 -12.99 16.91 -3.14
CA SER A 31 -11.61 16.98 -2.65
C SER A 31 -10.74 15.84 -3.23
N THR A 32 -11.34 14.66 -3.41
CA THR A 32 -10.69 13.49 -4.03
C THR A 32 -10.37 13.76 -5.51
N ARG A 33 -11.31 14.34 -6.26
CA ARG A 33 -11.07 14.76 -7.66
C ARG A 33 -9.95 15.78 -7.77
N GLU A 34 -9.90 16.77 -6.89
CA GLU A 34 -8.81 17.76 -6.88
C GLU A 34 -7.45 17.10 -6.63
N LEU A 35 -7.37 16.17 -5.67
CA LEU A 35 -6.16 15.38 -5.41
C LEU A 35 -5.75 14.56 -6.64
N ILE A 36 -6.67 13.80 -7.23
CA ILE A 36 -6.42 12.99 -8.44
C ILE A 36 -5.92 13.88 -9.57
N LYS A 37 -6.56 15.04 -9.78
CA LYS A 37 -6.14 15.98 -10.82
C LYS A 37 -4.70 16.45 -10.61
N HIS A 38 -4.34 16.82 -9.38
CA HIS A 38 -2.96 17.20 -9.06
C HIS A 38 -1.97 16.05 -9.26
N GLN A 39 -2.36 14.81 -8.97
CA GLN A 39 -1.51 13.63 -9.22
C GLN A 39 -1.32 13.38 -10.72
N ILE A 40 -2.38 13.49 -11.52
CA ILE A 40 -2.31 13.40 -12.99
C ILE A 40 -1.40 14.49 -13.56
N ASP A 41 -1.59 15.74 -13.12
CA ASP A 41 -0.78 16.89 -13.55
C ASP A 41 0.70 16.74 -13.13
N ALA A 42 0.96 16.03 -12.02
CA ALA A 42 2.30 15.69 -11.55
C ALA A 42 2.94 14.48 -12.26
N GLY A 43 2.20 13.80 -13.14
CA GLY A 43 2.69 12.68 -13.95
C GLY A 43 2.56 11.30 -13.30
N PHE A 44 1.61 11.12 -12.38
CA PHE A 44 1.26 9.79 -11.87
C PHE A 44 0.61 8.95 -12.96
N THR A 45 0.94 7.66 -13.01
CA THR A 45 0.46 6.71 -14.03
C THR A 45 -0.25 5.50 -13.44
N SER A 46 -0.41 5.47 -12.12
CA SER A 46 -1.18 4.43 -11.45
C SER A 46 -1.86 4.98 -10.20
N PHE A 47 -3.08 4.52 -9.94
CA PHE A 47 -3.96 5.08 -8.91
C PHE A 47 -4.65 3.94 -8.16
N ALA A 48 -4.62 3.99 -6.82
CA ALA A 48 -5.36 3.09 -5.94
C ALA A 48 -6.52 3.83 -5.30
N ILE A 49 -7.75 3.50 -5.70
CA ILE A 49 -8.96 4.06 -5.11
C ILE A 49 -9.37 3.20 -3.93
N ASP A 50 -9.52 3.84 -2.78
CA ASP A 50 -9.90 3.18 -1.53
C ASP A 50 -11.19 3.79 -1.00
N ALA A 51 -12.32 3.19 -1.39
CA ALA A 51 -13.64 3.48 -0.82
C ALA A 51 -14.13 2.34 0.09
N SER A 52 -13.20 1.50 0.58
CA SER A 52 -13.48 0.30 1.34
C SER A 52 -14.17 0.55 2.68
N HIS A 53 -14.05 1.77 3.20
CA HIS A 53 -14.73 2.22 4.41
C HIS A 53 -16.25 2.41 4.23
N LEU A 54 -16.73 2.50 2.99
CA LEU A 54 -18.14 2.73 2.66
C LEU A 54 -18.91 1.41 2.51
N PHE A 55 -19.05 0.70 3.62
CA PHE A 55 -19.78 -0.58 3.70
C PHE A 55 -21.07 -0.41 4.51
N ASP A 56 -22.21 -0.77 3.93
CA ASP A 56 -23.52 -0.68 4.59
C ASP A 56 -23.93 -2.00 5.26
N PHE A 57 -23.74 -2.09 6.57
CA PHE A 57 -24.13 -3.25 7.40
C PHE A 57 -25.62 -3.56 7.43
N LYS A 58 -26.47 -2.66 6.92
CA LYS A 58 -27.92 -2.86 6.88
C LYS A 58 -28.39 -3.34 5.52
N GLY A 59 -27.48 -3.51 4.56
CA GLY A 59 -27.77 -4.10 3.26
C GLY A 59 -28.37 -5.50 3.42
N ARG A 60 -29.25 -5.86 2.49
CA ARG A 60 -29.91 -7.18 2.48
C ARG A 60 -29.11 -8.22 1.72
N ASP A 61 -28.19 -7.77 0.87
CA ASP A 61 -27.28 -8.56 0.08
C ASP A 61 -25.97 -7.79 -0.18
N LEU A 62 -24.97 -8.48 -0.72
CA LEU A 62 -23.64 -7.89 -0.99
C LEU A 62 -23.69 -6.67 -1.93
N ARG A 63 -24.69 -6.56 -2.82
CA ARG A 63 -24.79 -5.41 -3.73
C ARG A 63 -25.23 -4.17 -2.98
N GLU A 64 -26.17 -4.32 -2.04
CA GLU A 64 -26.58 -3.22 -1.14
C GLU A 64 -25.45 -2.87 -0.17
N GLU A 65 -24.81 -3.87 0.44
CA GLU A 65 -23.71 -3.66 1.40
C GLU A 65 -22.51 -2.92 0.77
N LEU A 66 -22.20 -3.20 -0.50
CA LEU A 66 -21.08 -2.59 -1.23
C LEU A 66 -21.47 -1.35 -2.05
N ALA A 67 -22.73 -0.92 -2.03
CA ALA A 67 -23.28 0.05 -2.98
C ALA A 67 -22.49 1.37 -3.02
N ASP A 68 -22.16 1.94 -1.86
CA ASP A 68 -21.42 3.21 -1.79
C ASP A 68 -19.95 3.06 -2.18
N ASN A 69 -19.29 1.94 -1.82
CA ASN A 69 -17.95 1.63 -2.32
C ASN A 69 -17.96 1.53 -3.86
N ILE A 70 -18.89 0.77 -4.43
CA ILE A 70 -19.03 0.61 -5.89
C ILE A 70 -19.24 1.96 -6.56
N ARG A 71 -20.18 2.78 -6.04
CA ARG A 71 -20.50 4.10 -6.59
C ARG A 71 -19.30 5.02 -6.57
N CYS A 72 -18.64 5.19 -5.42
CA CYS A 72 -17.52 6.10 -5.26
C CYS A 72 -16.30 5.66 -6.07
N THR A 73 -16.01 4.35 -6.06
CA THR A 73 -14.93 3.77 -6.88
C THR A 73 -15.18 3.97 -8.36
N THR A 74 -16.40 3.73 -8.83
CA THR A 74 -16.81 3.95 -10.23
C THR A 74 -16.63 5.41 -10.64
N GLU A 75 -17.13 6.35 -9.82
CA GLU A 75 -17.06 7.78 -10.11
C GLU A 75 -15.61 8.27 -10.21
N MET A 76 -14.74 7.84 -9.29
CA MET A 76 -13.32 8.22 -9.34
C MET A 76 -12.57 7.55 -10.50
N ALA A 77 -12.89 6.29 -10.82
CA ALA A 77 -12.27 5.59 -11.95
C ALA A 77 -12.62 6.27 -13.29
N HIS A 78 -13.88 6.67 -13.49
CA HIS A 78 -14.28 7.46 -14.67
C HIS A 78 -13.60 8.83 -14.69
N PHE A 79 -13.52 9.51 -13.55
CA PHE A 79 -12.83 10.79 -13.48
C PHE A 79 -11.34 10.67 -13.86
N ILE A 80 -10.64 9.62 -13.39
CA ILE A 80 -9.26 9.34 -13.81
C ILE A 80 -9.21 9.10 -15.31
N ASN A 81 -10.07 8.23 -15.85
CA ASN A 81 -10.12 7.91 -17.28
C ASN A 81 -10.32 9.18 -18.14
N ASP A 82 -11.29 10.02 -17.79
CA ASP A 82 -11.61 11.25 -18.52
C ASP A 82 -10.46 12.25 -18.51
N ASN A 83 -9.69 12.33 -17.42
CA ASN A 83 -8.53 13.23 -17.30
C ASN A 83 -7.22 12.63 -17.84
N MET A 84 -7.11 11.29 -17.89
CA MET A 84 -6.00 10.60 -18.53
C MET A 84 -6.12 10.65 -20.06
N GLY A 85 -7.35 10.66 -20.60
CA GLY A 85 -7.60 10.65 -22.04
C GLY A 85 -7.12 9.34 -22.65
N ASP A 86 -6.35 9.42 -23.74
CA ASP A 86 -5.79 8.25 -24.42
C ASP A 86 -4.59 7.60 -23.68
N ARG A 87 -4.15 8.17 -22.55
CA ARG A 87 -3.00 7.65 -21.80
C ARG A 87 -3.42 6.43 -20.97
N SER A 88 -2.70 5.33 -21.14
CA SER A 88 -2.84 4.16 -20.27
C SER A 88 -2.46 4.48 -18.82
N PHE A 89 -3.18 3.88 -17.87
CA PHE A 89 -2.89 3.97 -16.44
C PHE A 89 -3.20 2.65 -15.75
N GLY A 90 -2.52 2.38 -14.64
CA GLY A 90 -2.83 1.25 -13.76
C GLY A 90 -3.90 1.64 -12.74
N LEU A 91 -4.94 0.81 -12.60
CA LEU A 91 -5.99 1.00 -11.62
C LEU A 91 -5.97 -0.11 -10.56
N GLU A 92 -5.89 0.30 -9.31
CA GLU A 92 -6.10 -0.54 -8.13
C GLU A 92 -7.35 -0.08 -7.39
N VAL A 93 -8.12 -1.03 -6.88
CA VAL A 93 -9.33 -0.78 -6.10
C VAL A 93 -9.33 -1.64 -4.85
N GLU A 94 -10.08 -1.24 -3.82
CA GLU A 94 -10.07 -1.91 -2.51
C GLU A 94 -11.47 -2.37 -2.11
N VAL A 95 -11.57 -3.63 -1.67
CA VAL A 95 -12.83 -4.24 -1.23
C VAL A 95 -12.69 -4.95 0.12
N GLY A 96 -13.78 -4.90 0.89
CA GLY A 96 -13.86 -5.45 2.24
C GLY A 96 -13.50 -4.42 3.31
N GLU A 97 -13.87 -4.69 4.55
CA GLU A 97 -13.70 -3.75 5.65
C GLU A 97 -12.27 -3.78 6.22
N ILE A 98 -11.34 -3.17 5.49
CA ILE A 98 -9.92 -3.18 5.89
C ILE A 98 -9.76 -2.56 7.28
N GLY A 99 -9.36 -3.40 8.25
CA GLY A 99 -9.05 -2.99 9.62
C GLY A 99 -10.16 -3.15 10.65
N LYS A 100 -11.37 -3.63 10.29
CA LYS A 100 -12.39 -3.95 11.29
C LYS A 100 -12.14 -5.30 11.94
N THR A 101 -12.49 -5.38 13.22
CA THR A 101 -12.43 -6.59 14.03
C THR A 101 -13.83 -6.85 14.60
N ASP A 102 -14.32 -8.08 14.49
CA ASP A 102 -15.52 -8.57 15.17
C ASP A 102 -15.16 -9.55 16.31
N GLU A 103 -16.14 -10.22 16.89
CA GLU A 103 -15.94 -11.18 17.99
C GLU A 103 -15.02 -12.36 17.62
N SER A 104 -14.85 -12.64 16.32
CA SER A 104 -14.04 -13.73 15.77
C SER A 104 -12.65 -13.29 15.28
N GLY A 105 -12.38 -11.98 15.21
CA GLY A 105 -11.10 -11.43 14.77
C GLY A 105 -11.27 -10.40 13.65
N ARG A 106 -10.24 -10.22 12.83
CA ARG A 106 -10.31 -9.29 11.69
C ARG A 106 -11.34 -9.79 10.67
N VAL A 107 -12.23 -8.90 10.23
CA VAL A 107 -13.16 -9.21 9.13
C VAL A 107 -12.34 -9.36 7.85
N LEU A 108 -12.49 -10.51 7.18
CA LEU A 108 -11.75 -10.84 5.97
C LEU A 108 -12.67 -10.79 4.76
N THR A 109 -12.19 -10.22 3.66
CA THR A 109 -12.88 -10.22 2.38
C THR A 109 -13.14 -11.65 1.93
N THR A 110 -14.39 -11.95 1.64
CA THR A 110 -14.88 -13.22 1.09
C THR A 110 -14.71 -13.28 -0.43
N PRO A 111 -14.64 -14.49 -1.02
CA PRO A 111 -14.64 -14.63 -2.47
C PRO A 111 -15.87 -14.00 -3.15
N GLU A 112 -17.05 -14.11 -2.52
CA GLU A 112 -18.31 -13.59 -3.02
C GLU A 112 -18.33 -12.05 -3.02
N GLU A 113 -17.79 -11.40 -1.99
CA GLU A 113 -17.61 -9.93 -1.96
C GLU A 113 -16.73 -9.46 -3.12
N ALA A 114 -15.58 -10.10 -3.33
CA ALA A 114 -14.65 -9.73 -4.39
C ALA A 114 -15.28 -9.86 -5.79
N VAL A 115 -15.96 -10.99 -6.06
CA VAL A 115 -16.65 -11.23 -7.34
C VAL A 115 -17.82 -10.28 -7.53
N THR A 116 -18.60 -10.00 -6.49
CA THR A 116 -19.73 -9.05 -6.54
C THR A 116 -19.25 -7.65 -6.86
N PHE A 117 -18.20 -7.20 -6.18
CA PHE A 117 -17.60 -5.89 -6.38
C PHE A 117 -17.04 -5.71 -7.79
N LEU A 118 -16.20 -6.64 -8.26
CA LEU A 118 -15.63 -6.59 -9.61
C LEU A 118 -16.71 -6.71 -10.69
N GLY A 119 -17.75 -7.52 -10.48
CA GLY A 119 -18.91 -7.61 -11.37
C GLY A 119 -19.62 -6.27 -11.51
N ALA A 120 -19.85 -5.57 -10.40
CA ALA A 120 -20.47 -4.26 -10.39
C ALA A 120 -19.62 -3.19 -11.11
N LEU A 121 -18.31 -3.19 -10.87
CA LEU A 121 -17.40 -2.28 -11.56
C LEU A 121 -17.39 -2.55 -13.07
N LYS A 122 -17.36 -3.83 -13.48
CA LYS A 122 -17.40 -4.21 -14.90
C LYS A 122 -18.70 -3.80 -15.58
N GLU A 123 -19.85 -3.94 -14.92
CA GLU A 123 -21.15 -3.44 -15.39
C GLU A 123 -21.13 -1.92 -15.63
N ASN A 124 -20.38 -1.18 -14.79
CA ASN A 124 -20.16 0.25 -14.94
C ASN A 124 -19.03 0.61 -15.92
N GLY A 125 -18.43 -0.37 -16.60
CA GLY A 125 -17.33 -0.14 -17.55
C GLY A 125 -15.97 0.11 -16.91
N VAL A 126 -15.78 -0.23 -15.64
CA VAL A 126 -14.51 -0.10 -14.91
C VAL A 126 -13.85 -1.47 -14.80
N ASN A 127 -12.61 -1.58 -15.28
CA ASN A 127 -11.81 -2.80 -15.24
C ASN A 127 -10.49 -2.53 -14.52
N PRO A 128 -10.40 -2.77 -13.20
CA PRO A 128 -9.16 -2.58 -12.45
C PRO A 128 -8.11 -3.63 -12.84
N ASN A 129 -6.83 -3.33 -12.58
CA ASN A 129 -5.74 -4.30 -12.72
C ASN A 129 -5.50 -5.07 -11.41
N LEU A 130 -5.69 -4.38 -10.28
CA LEU A 130 -5.39 -4.89 -8.95
C LEU A 130 -6.56 -4.71 -8.00
N LEU A 131 -6.74 -5.69 -7.11
CA LEU A 131 -7.70 -5.65 -6.01
C LEU A 131 -6.96 -5.80 -4.68
N ALA A 132 -7.06 -4.79 -3.83
CA ALA A 132 -6.67 -4.89 -2.43
C ALA A 132 -7.83 -5.49 -1.62
N ILE A 133 -7.50 -6.40 -0.70
CA ILE A 133 -8.47 -7.16 0.10
C ILE A 133 -8.10 -7.13 1.58
N ALA A 134 -9.09 -7.21 2.46
CA ALA A 134 -8.89 -7.50 3.87
C ALA A 134 -8.56 -8.99 4.04
N ASN A 135 -7.31 -9.31 4.35
CA ASN A 135 -6.88 -10.69 4.61
C ASN A 135 -6.13 -10.85 5.94
N GLY A 136 -6.33 -9.92 6.86
CA GLY A 136 -5.72 -9.97 8.18
C GLY A 136 -4.31 -9.39 8.26
N SER A 137 -3.79 -8.73 7.21
CA SER A 137 -2.57 -7.92 7.31
C SER A 137 -2.75 -6.71 8.24
N ALA A 138 -1.64 -6.22 8.83
CA ALA A 138 -1.60 -4.92 9.50
C ALA A 138 -0.67 -3.96 8.74
N HIS A 139 -0.98 -2.66 8.79
CA HIS A 139 -0.14 -1.65 8.18
C HIS A 139 1.05 -1.27 9.07
N GLY A 140 2.25 -1.29 8.48
CA GLY A 140 3.48 -0.88 9.14
C GLY A 140 4.11 -1.97 10.01
N ASN A 141 4.81 -1.55 11.06
CA ASN A 141 5.45 -2.47 11.99
C ASN A 141 4.41 -3.04 12.97
N THR A 142 4.35 -4.37 13.10
CA THR A 142 3.66 -5.00 14.23
C THR A 142 4.58 -4.92 15.43
N ILE A 143 4.09 -4.41 16.56
CA ILE A 143 4.87 -4.22 17.80
C ILE A 143 4.15 -4.85 18.98
N ASP A 144 4.92 -5.37 19.93
CA ASP A 144 4.40 -5.81 21.23
C ASP A 144 4.08 -4.61 22.16
N GLU A 145 3.61 -4.91 23.36
CA GLU A 145 3.26 -3.91 24.37
C GLU A 145 4.45 -3.03 24.81
N ASN A 146 5.68 -3.51 24.60
CA ASN A 146 6.92 -2.82 24.93
C ASN A 146 7.50 -2.04 23.74
N GLY A 147 6.87 -2.09 22.56
CA GLY A 147 7.31 -1.42 21.35
C GLY A 147 8.35 -2.19 20.53
N LYS A 148 8.63 -3.44 20.87
CA LYS A 148 9.53 -4.29 20.07
C LYS A 148 8.80 -4.75 18.82
N VAL A 149 9.46 -4.63 17.66
CA VAL A 149 8.96 -5.16 16.39
C VAL A 149 8.87 -6.68 16.45
N ILE A 150 7.70 -7.22 16.13
CA ILE A 150 7.41 -8.65 16.08
C ILE A 150 6.93 -9.06 14.67
N PRO A 151 7.15 -10.33 14.28
CA PRO A 151 6.63 -10.87 13.03
C PRO A 151 5.11 -10.73 12.89
N GLN A 152 4.65 -10.24 11.74
CA GLN A 152 3.25 -10.29 11.34
C GLN A 152 2.97 -11.60 10.61
N VAL A 153 2.33 -12.52 11.31
CA VAL A 153 1.89 -13.83 10.79
C VAL A 153 0.36 -13.92 10.65
N SER A 154 -0.33 -12.78 10.72
CA SER A 154 -1.79 -12.70 10.71
C SER A 154 -2.43 -12.70 9.31
N ILE A 155 -1.61 -12.73 8.25
CA ILE A 155 -2.12 -12.78 6.87
C ILE A 155 -2.69 -14.17 6.61
N ASP A 156 -3.98 -14.23 6.28
CA ASP A 156 -4.64 -15.47 5.88
C ASP A 156 -4.39 -15.76 4.40
N ILE A 157 -3.35 -16.57 4.18
CA ILE A 157 -2.94 -17.03 2.86
C ILE A 157 -4.02 -17.90 2.21
N GLN A 158 -4.71 -18.76 2.98
CA GLN A 158 -5.73 -19.64 2.42
C GLN A 158 -6.93 -18.81 1.93
N GLN A 159 -7.34 -17.81 2.70
CA GLN A 159 -8.39 -16.89 2.29
C GLN A 159 -7.98 -16.10 1.04
N THR A 160 -6.75 -15.62 0.99
CA THR A 160 -6.22 -14.89 -0.18
C THR A 160 -6.28 -15.76 -1.44
N VAL A 161 -5.90 -17.04 -1.34
CA VAL A 161 -6.00 -18.01 -2.46
C VAL A 161 -7.46 -18.26 -2.85
N ARG A 162 -8.37 -18.39 -1.89
CA ARG A 162 -9.81 -18.58 -2.17
C ARG A 162 -10.37 -17.40 -2.97
N VAL A 163 -10.03 -16.17 -2.58
CA VAL A 163 -10.45 -14.95 -3.27
C VAL A 163 -9.86 -14.89 -4.67
N ALA A 164 -8.54 -15.05 -4.81
CA ALA A 164 -7.86 -15.00 -6.11
C ALA A 164 -8.41 -16.06 -7.09
N ARG A 165 -8.70 -17.27 -6.60
CA ARG A 165 -9.32 -18.33 -7.41
C ARG A 165 -10.71 -17.92 -7.89
N ALA A 166 -11.57 -17.37 -7.02
CA ALA A 166 -12.91 -16.96 -7.41
C ALA A 166 -12.91 -15.84 -8.45
N ILE A 167 -11.99 -14.87 -8.32
CA ILE A 167 -11.79 -13.81 -9.33
C ILE A 167 -11.48 -14.41 -10.71
N ARG A 168 -10.54 -15.37 -10.78
CA ARG A 168 -10.20 -16.07 -12.03
C ARG A 168 -11.36 -16.90 -12.58
N GLU A 169 -12.04 -17.67 -11.73
CA GLU A 169 -13.15 -18.53 -12.13
C GLU A 169 -14.35 -17.71 -12.64
N ALA A 170 -14.53 -16.49 -12.14
CA ALA A 170 -15.50 -15.52 -12.64
C ALA A 170 -15.07 -14.81 -13.94
N GLY A 171 -13.86 -15.08 -14.45
CA GLY A 171 -13.36 -14.54 -15.72
C GLY A 171 -12.87 -13.10 -15.65
N PHE A 172 -12.43 -12.63 -14.47
CA PHE A 172 -11.78 -11.33 -14.31
C PHE A 172 -10.27 -11.47 -14.44
N ASP A 173 -9.65 -10.59 -15.21
CA ASP A 173 -8.19 -10.45 -15.31
C ASP A 173 -7.68 -9.43 -14.26
N VAL A 174 -7.86 -9.78 -12.98
CA VAL A 174 -7.53 -8.93 -11.83
C VAL A 174 -6.68 -9.73 -10.86
N SER A 175 -5.57 -9.15 -10.41
CA SER A 175 -4.68 -9.78 -9.42
C SER A 175 -4.78 -9.10 -8.06
N ILE A 176 -4.28 -9.77 -7.01
CA ILE A 176 -4.32 -9.22 -5.66
C ILE A 176 -3.17 -8.22 -5.44
N ALA A 177 -3.50 -7.07 -4.87
CA ALA A 177 -2.55 -6.16 -4.24
C ALA A 177 -2.48 -6.47 -2.73
N GLN A 178 -1.33 -6.95 -2.26
CA GLN A 178 -1.13 -7.20 -0.85
C GLN A 178 -0.62 -5.93 -0.17
N HIS A 179 -1.46 -5.37 0.69
CA HIS A 179 -1.07 -4.30 1.60
C HIS A 179 -0.50 -4.85 2.90
N GLY A 180 0.20 -4.01 3.68
CA GLY A 180 0.65 -4.39 5.02
C GLY A 180 1.67 -5.55 5.08
N ILE A 181 2.72 -5.51 4.26
CA ILE A 181 3.71 -6.61 4.15
C ILE A 181 4.91 -6.43 5.07
N THR A 182 5.24 -5.20 5.47
CA THR A 182 6.51 -4.89 6.16
C THR A 182 6.80 -5.79 7.37
N GLY A 183 5.79 -6.11 8.18
CA GLY A 183 5.95 -6.99 9.34
C GLY A 183 6.10 -8.48 9.01
N THR A 184 5.77 -8.92 7.80
CA THR A 184 5.75 -10.34 7.43
C THR A 184 7.18 -10.86 7.14
N PRO A 185 7.62 -11.94 7.82
CA PRO A 185 8.91 -12.56 7.56
C PRO A 185 9.11 -12.96 6.08
N ARG A 186 10.31 -12.68 5.53
CA ARG A 186 10.61 -12.89 4.10
C ARG A 186 10.62 -14.37 3.72
N ASP A 187 11.02 -15.25 4.63
CA ASP A 187 10.93 -16.70 4.47
C ASP A 187 9.48 -17.19 4.37
N LEU A 188 8.57 -16.64 5.18
CA LEU A 188 7.14 -16.94 5.07
C LEU A 188 6.54 -16.42 3.75
N ILE A 189 6.94 -15.21 3.31
CA ILE A 189 6.57 -14.72 1.98
C ILE A 189 7.07 -15.71 0.91
N ASN A 190 8.34 -16.10 0.96
CA ASN A 190 8.93 -17.02 0.00
C ASN A 190 8.21 -18.37 -0.07
N LEU A 191 7.90 -18.97 1.09
CA LEU A 191 7.36 -20.32 1.18
C LEU A 191 5.84 -20.39 0.97
N HIS A 192 5.09 -19.36 1.35
CA HIS A 192 3.64 -19.47 1.50
C HIS A 192 2.82 -18.48 0.67
N PHE A 193 3.37 -17.34 0.25
CA PHE A 193 2.56 -16.41 -0.56
C PHE A 193 2.21 -17.04 -1.91
N PRO A 194 0.95 -16.89 -2.38
CA PRO A 194 0.50 -17.50 -3.63
C PRO A 194 1.13 -16.77 -4.82
N LYS A 195 2.20 -17.36 -5.35
CA LYS A 195 2.96 -16.82 -6.48
C LYS A 195 2.06 -16.76 -7.72
N GLY A 196 1.98 -15.58 -8.33
CA GLY A 196 1.12 -15.32 -9.49
C GLY A 196 -0.27 -14.78 -9.14
N ASP A 197 -0.75 -14.96 -7.91
CA ASP A 197 -2.04 -14.40 -7.48
C ASP A 197 -1.87 -13.00 -6.87
N ILE A 198 -0.79 -12.80 -6.10
CA ILE A 198 -0.38 -11.49 -5.58
C ILE A 198 0.67 -10.91 -6.53
N LEU A 199 0.35 -9.79 -7.18
CA LEU A 199 1.25 -9.11 -8.13
C LEU A 199 1.83 -7.79 -7.61
N LYS A 200 1.27 -7.24 -6.53
CA LYS A 200 1.78 -6.03 -5.88
C LYS A 200 1.92 -6.25 -4.38
N GLY A 201 3.01 -5.74 -3.81
CA GLY A 201 3.24 -5.78 -2.38
C GLY A 201 3.81 -4.46 -1.83
N ASN A 202 3.12 -3.87 -0.84
CA ASN A 202 3.51 -2.58 -0.26
C ASN A 202 4.45 -2.76 0.96
N VAL A 203 5.69 -2.28 0.85
CA VAL A 203 6.74 -2.40 1.89
C VAL A 203 7.33 -1.07 2.35
N GLY A 204 6.62 0.05 2.17
CA GLY A 204 7.17 1.40 2.45
C GLY A 204 7.71 1.62 3.87
N THR A 205 7.11 0.97 4.88
CA THR A 205 7.61 1.06 6.27
C THR A 205 8.96 0.36 6.43
N HIS A 206 9.26 -0.66 5.62
CA HIS A 206 10.55 -1.33 5.65
C HIS A 206 11.69 -0.38 5.26
N TRP A 207 11.51 0.41 4.21
CA TRP A 207 12.49 1.42 3.78
C TRP A 207 12.70 2.50 4.84
N GLN A 208 11.64 2.88 5.56
CA GLN A 208 11.74 3.75 6.72
C GLN A 208 12.55 3.10 7.86
N ASN A 209 12.38 1.80 8.11
CA ASN A 209 13.14 1.10 9.14
C ASN A 209 14.64 1.11 8.83
N ILE A 210 15.03 0.78 7.58
CA ILE A 210 16.43 0.86 7.13
C ILE A 210 16.98 2.27 7.36
N TYR A 211 16.22 3.30 6.98
CA TYR A 211 16.61 4.69 7.22
C TYR A 211 16.93 4.95 8.70
N TYR A 212 16.02 4.59 9.62
CA TYR A 212 16.21 4.82 11.05
C TYR A 212 17.33 3.97 11.65
N ASP A 213 17.48 2.72 11.23
CA ASP A 213 18.56 1.84 11.68
C ASP A 213 19.93 2.42 11.32
N VAL A 214 20.07 2.99 10.12
CA VAL A 214 21.30 3.64 9.67
C VAL A 214 21.55 4.95 10.41
N ILE A 215 20.60 5.89 10.40
CA ILE A 215 20.84 7.21 11.02
C ILE A 215 21.05 7.12 12.53
N LYS A 216 20.50 6.11 13.20
CA LYS A 216 20.73 5.87 14.63
C LYS A 216 22.21 5.63 14.96
N ILE A 217 22.98 5.10 14.02
CA ILE A 217 24.41 4.80 14.19
C ILE A 217 25.27 5.91 13.59
N PHE A 218 24.98 6.31 12.36
CA PHE A 218 25.83 7.23 11.61
C PHE A 218 25.52 8.71 11.87
N GLU A 219 24.30 9.03 12.30
CA GLU A 219 23.81 10.39 12.52
C GLU A 219 23.04 10.50 13.86
N PRO A 220 23.65 10.11 15.00
CA PRO A 220 22.93 9.88 16.26
C PRO A 220 22.22 11.14 16.79
N GLU A 221 22.77 12.33 16.54
CA GLU A 221 22.13 13.61 16.89
C GLU A 221 20.84 13.83 16.09
N LEU A 222 20.86 13.57 14.77
CA LEU A 222 19.67 13.67 13.94
C LEU A 222 18.59 12.67 14.38
N TYR A 223 18.99 11.43 14.67
CA TYR A 223 18.07 10.42 15.19
C TYR A 223 17.43 10.88 16.52
N ALA A 224 18.23 11.37 17.47
CA ALA A 224 17.74 11.86 18.76
C ALA A 224 16.75 13.00 18.59
N ASP A 225 17.07 14.00 17.76
CA ASP A 225 16.20 15.15 17.52
C ASP A 225 14.88 14.75 16.84
N MET A 226 14.94 13.85 15.86
CA MET A 226 13.74 13.33 15.18
C MET A 226 12.86 12.54 16.16
N ARG A 227 13.47 11.72 17.04
CA ARG A 227 12.75 10.97 18.07
C ARG A 227 12.10 11.90 19.07
N GLU A 228 12.82 12.89 19.58
CA GLU A 228 12.29 13.85 20.54
C GLU A 228 11.15 14.68 19.94
N TYR A 229 11.29 15.15 18.69
CA TYR A 229 10.20 15.83 17.98
C TYR A 229 8.93 14.97 17.94
N VAL A 230 9.04 13.67 17.65
CA VAL A 230 7.90 12.75 17.61
C VAL A 230 7.29 12.60 19.01
N LEU A 231 8.09 12.40 20.05
CA LEU A 231 7.59 12.23 21.42
C LEU A 231 6.91 13.50 21.94
N GLN A 232 7.49 14.68 21.69
CA GLN A 232 6.86 15.95 22.07
C GLN A 232 5.53 16.15 21.36
N ARG A 233 5.44 15.81 20.07
CA ARG A 233 4.23 16.03 19.26
C ARG A 233 3.12 15.02 19.55
N PHE A 234 3.45 13.77 19.85
CA PHE A 234 2.49 12.68 19.95
C PHE A 234 2.37 12.07 21.35
N GLY A 235 3.24 12.44 22.29
CA GLY A 235 3.29 11.88 23.64
C GLY A 235 2.02 12.12 24.46
N GLU A 236 1.52 13.35 24.47
CA GLU A 236 0.31 13.69 25.23
C GLU A 236 -0.91 12.89 24.75
N LYS A 237 -1.09 12.79 23.44
CA LYS A 237 -2.19 12.01 22.82
C LYS A 237 -2.06 10.50 23.02
N ASN A 238 -0.90 10.02 23.50
CA ASN A 238 -0.60 8.61 23.72
C ASN A 238 -0.14 8.34 25.16
N ARG A 239 -0.58 9.16 26.12
CA ARG A 239 -0.23 9.02 27.54
C ARG A 239 -0.48 7.58 28.03
N GLY A 240 0.51 7.01 28.71
CA GLY A 240 0.46 5.64 29.24
C GLY A 240 1.02 4.57 28.30
N LYS A 241 1.34 4.89 27.04
CA LYS A 241 2.09 3.99 26.15
C LYS A 241 3.61 4.18 26.32
N PRO A 242 4.42 3.12 26.17
CA PRO A 242 5.88 3.27 26.13
C PRO A 242 6.32 4.21 25.00
N GLU A 243 7.41 4.94 25.22
CA GLU A 243 7.94 5.88 24.22
C GLU A 243 8.27 5.20 22.89
N GLU A 244 8.76 3.97 22.92
CA GLU A 244 9.09 3.21 21.71
C GLU A 244 7.85 2.93 20.86
N VAL A 245 6.72 2.59 21.49
CA VAL A 245 5.43 2.43 20.83
C VAL A 245 4.98 3.73 20.18
N ILE A 246 5.18 4.86 20.86
CA ILE A 246 4.81 6.19 20.36
C ILE A 246 5.70 6.55 19.16
N PHE A 247 7.01 6.33 19.26
CA PHE A 247 7.96 6.63 18.21
C PHE A 247 7.69 5.79 16.96
N VAL A 248 7.68 4.45 17.07
CA VAL A 248 7.53 3.55 15.91
C VAL A 248 6.25 3.85 15.11
N LYS A 249 5.13 4.15 15.78
CA LYS A 249 3.86 4.46 15.10
C LYS A 249 3.82 5.82 14.43
N ASN A 250 4.66 6.77 14.84
CA ASN A 250 4.59 8.17 14.42
C ASN A 250 5.87 8.69 13.74
N ALA A 251 6.89 7.84 13.59
CA ALA A 251 8.21 8.22 13.07
C ALA A 251 8.16 8.88 11.69
N LYS A 252 7.20 8.52 10.82
CA LYS A 252 7.00 9.14 9.51
C LYS A 252 6.78 10.66 9.56
N HIS A 253 6.27 11.18 10.68
CA HIS A 253 5.97 12.60 10.85
C HIS A 253 7.21 13.47 11.07
N ALA A 254 8.38 12.87 11.34
CA ALA A 254 9.64 13.57 11.47
C ALA A 254 10.29 13.93 10.11
N PHE A 255 9.95 13.26 9.01
CA PHE A 255 10.63 13.51 7.72
C PHE A 255 10.44 14.93 7.20
N LYS A 256 9.23 15.52 7.32
CA LYS A 256 8.95 16.86 6.81
C LYS A 256 9.67 17.97 7.60
N PRO A 257 9.60 18.03 8.95
CA PRO A 257 10.34 19.03 9.73
C PRO A 257 11.87 18.93 9.58
N PHE A 258 12.39 17.72 9.34
CA PHE A 258 13.82 17.48 9.22
C PHE A 258 14.32 17.35 7.77
N LEU A 259 13.49 17.72 6.77
CA LEU A 259 13.77 17.50 5.35
C LEU A 259 15.16 18.01 4.92
N GLU A 260 15.54 19.21 5.36
CA GLU A 260 16.82 19.82 4.99
C GLU A 260 18.03 19.14 5.63
N ARG A 261 17.88 18.53 6.81
CA ARG A 261 18.93 17.71 7.41
C ARG A 261 19.03 16.36 6.71
N ASN A 262 17.89 15.75 6.39
CA ASN A 262 17.83 14.49 5.64
C ASN A 262 18.43 14.62 4.23
N ARG A 263 18.39 15.81 3.61
CA ARG A 263 19.04 16.09 2.32
C ARG A 263 20.55 16.28 2.41
N LYS A 264 21.11 16.39 3.61
CA LYS A 264 22.53 16.70 3.87
C LYS A 264 23.25 15.59 4.64
N LEU A 265 22.70 14.37 4.60
CA LEU A 265 23.35 13.20 5.20
C LEU A 265 24.75 13.00 4.61
N GLY A 266 25.69 12.53 5.43
CA GLY A 266 27.06 12.28 5.01
C GLY A 266 27.17 11.16 3.96
N GLY A 267 28.27 11.17 3.20
CA GLY A 267 28.54 10.14 2.18
C GLY A 267 28.53 8.72 2.75
N ASP A 268 29.18 8.51 3.89
CA ASP A 268 29.21 7.20 4.56
C ASP A 268 27.82 6.72 4.99
N THR A 269 26.98 7.64 5.51
CA THR A 269 25.58 7.38 5.86
C THR A 269 24.77 6.94 4.63
N LEU A 270 24.92 7.65 3.51
CA LEU A 270 24.23 7.32 2.26
C LEU A 270 24.69 5.97 1.70
N SER A 271 26.00 5.69 1.71
CA SER A 271 26.55 4.41 1.25
C SER A 271 26.07 3.23 2.10
N ALA A 272 26.01 3.39 3.42
CA ALA A 272 25.46 2.36 4.31
C ALA A 272 23.97 2.10 4.02
N MET A 273 23.19 3.16 3.84
CA MET A 273 21.76 3.08 3.52
C MET A 273 21.50 2.41 2.17
N GLU A 274 22.26 2.78 1.14
CA GLU A 274 22.16 2.18 -0.19
C GLU A 274 22.50 0.68 -0.16
N ALA A 275 23.58 0.30 0.51
CA ALA A 275 23.99 -1.10 0.64
C ALA A 275 22.93 -1.96 1.35
N MET A 276 22.35 -1.45 2.44
CA MET A 276 21.26 -2.14 3.15
C MET A 276 19.99 -2.22 2.32
N ALA A 277 19.59 -1.12 1.67
CA ALA A 277 18.41 -1.09 0.80
C ALA A 277 18.55 -2.06 -0.38
N TYR A 278 19.72 -2.12 -1.00
CA TYR A 278 20.00 -3.05 -2.10
C TYR A 278 19.91 -4.52 -1.65
N ALA A 279 20.50 -4.86 -0.50
CA ALA A 279 20.43 -6.21 0.05
C ALA A 279 18.99 -6.64 0.36
N GLU A 280 18.21 -5.79 1.05
CA GLU A 280 16.82 -6.10 1.39
C GLU A 280 15.91 -6.12 0.15
N ALA A 281 16.13 -5.25 -0.84
CA ALA A 281 15.40 -5.30 -2.11
C ALA A 281 15.59 -6.65 -2.83
N LYS A 282 16.83 -7.18 -2.87
CA LYS A 282 17.09 -8.51 -3.42
C LYS A 282 16.38 -9.62 -2.66
N LEU A 283 16.35 -9.55 -1.33
CA LEU A 283 15.62 -10.51 -0.50
C LEU A 283 14.12 -10.47 -0.79
N TYR A 284 13.54 -9.27 -0.94
CA TYR A 284 12.14 -9.13 -1.33
C TYR A 284 11.87 -9.69 -2.73
N PHE A 285 12.67 -9.35 -3.74
CA PHE A 285 12.46 -9.87 -5.08
C PHE A 285 12.52 -11.40 -5.14
N ARG A 286 13.48 -12.00 -4.42
CA ARG A 286 13.55 -13.46 -4.29
C ARG A 286 12.34 -14.03 -3.55
N ALA A 287 11.97 -13.43 -2.43
CA ALA A 287 10.83 -13.86 -1.63
C ALA A 287 9.51 -13.76 -2.38
N PHE A 288 9.32 -12.76 -3.24
CA PHE A 288 8.12 -12.64 -4.09
C PHE A 288 8.20 -13.45 -5.39
N SER A 289 9.33 -14.12 -5.65
CA SER A 289 9.59 -14.82 -6.92
C SER A 289 9.43 -13.90 -8.14
N SER A 290 9.85 -12.65 -8.01
CA SER A 290 9.72 -11.61 -9.04
C SER A 290 10.97 -11.44 -9.92
N GLU A 291 11.98 -12.31 -9.77
CA GLU A 291 13.19 -12.25 -10.60
C GLU A 291 12.85 -12.48 -12.08
N GLY A 292 13.38 -11.63 -12.96
CA GLY A 292 13.18 -11.71 -14.41
C GLY A 292 11.93 -10.99 -14.94
N THR A 293 11.00 -10.54 -14.08
CA THR A 293 9.77 -9.84 -14.53
C THR A 293 10.06 -8.51 -15.21
N ALA A 294 11.15 -7.82 -14.84
CA ALA A 294 11.56 -6.57 -15.49
C ALA A 294 11.84 -6.75 -17.00
N SER A 295 12.38 -7.90 -17.42
CA SER A 295 12.64 -8.19 -18.83
C SER A 295 11.33 -8.35 -19.60
N ILE A 296 10.32 -8.99 -19.00
CA ILE A 296 8.99 -9.15 -19.58
C ILE A 296 8.34 -7.78 -19.82
N VAL A 297 8.43 -6.88 -18.84
CA VAL A 297 7.91 -5.51 -18.97
C VAL A 297 8.62 -4.76 -20.09
N ARG A 298 9.95 -4.86 -20.18
CA ARG A 298 10.73 -4.20 -21.23
C ARG A 298 10.36 -4.72 -22.62
N GLU A 299 10.27 -6.04 -22.79
CA GLU A 299 9.84 -6.67 -24.04
C GLU A 299 8.43 -6.23 -24.44
N HIS A 300 7.50 -6.14 -23.48
CA HIS A 300 6.16 -5.64 -23.74
C HIS A 300 6.15 -4.19 -24.23
N LEU A 301 6.93 -3.31 -23.59
CA LEU A 301 7.04 -1.90 -23.97
C LEU A 301 7.74 -1.70 -25.32
N GLU A 302 8.66 -2.58 -25.71
CA GLU A 302 9.32 -2.52 -27.03
C GLU A 302 8.42 -2.99 -28.17
N ASN A 303 7.42 -3.83 -27.85
CA ASN A 303 6.48 -4.42 -28.82
C ASN A 303 5.10 -3.72 -28.87
N SER A 304 4.83 -2.75 -28.00
CA SER A 304 3.57 -2.00 -27.92
C SER A 304 3.68 -0.63 -28.59
#